data_AF-A0A183DJX7-F1
#
_entry.id   AF-A0A183DJX7-F1
#
_cell.length_a   1.000
_cell.length_b   1.000
_cell.length_c   1.000
_cell.angle_alpha   90.00
_cell.angle_beta   90.00
_cell.angle_gamma   90.00
#
_symmetry.space_group_name_H-M   'P 1'
#
loop_
_entity.id
_entity.type
_entity.pdbx_description
1 polymer ?
#
loop_
_entity_poly.entity_id
_entity_poly.type
_entity_poly.pdbx_seq_one_letter_code
_entity_poly.pdbx_strand_id
1 'polypeptide(L)' 'METDLEHLVKDTAIILMPEHIKNMVLQMLLGLEYLHLHWVLHRVSP' A
#
# COMPACT_ATOMS: atom_id res chain seq x y z
N MET A 1 13.31 0.34 2.27
CA MET A 1 13.09 1.72 2.77
C MET A 1 12.81 1.57 4.26
N GLU A 2 13.30 2.44 5.14
CA GLU A 2 13.15 2.26 6.61
C GLU A 2 11.68 2.15 7.07
N THR A 3 10.71 2.57 6.25
CA THR A 3 9.27 2.50 6.53
C THR A 3 8.51 1.84 5.38
N ASP A 4 8.89 0.62 4.98
CA ASP A 4 8.09 -0.15 4.02
C ASP A 4 6.88 -0.83 4.68
N LEU A 5 5.89 -1.16 3.86
CA LEU A 5 4.65 -1.79 4.32
C LEU A 5 4.87 -3.21 4.84
N GLU A 6 5.90 -3.90 4.36
CA GLU A 6 6.26 -5.25 4.81
C GLU A 6 6.75 -5.24 6.26
N HIS A 7 7.57 -4.26 6.62
CA HIS A 7 8.07 -4.05 7.97
C HIS A 7 6.93 -3.66 8.92
N LEU A 8 6.02 -2.77 8.48
CA LEU A 8 4.85 -2.36 9.25
C LEU A 8 3.93 -3.55 9.57
N VAL A 9 3.68 -4.44 8.60
CA VAL A 9 2.79 -5.60 8.77
C VAL A 9 3.43 -6.69 9.63
N LYS A 10 4.77 -6.78 9.63
CA LYS A 10 5.53 -7.76 10.43
C LYS A 10 5.82 -7.29 11.87
N ASP A 11 5.68 -6.01 12.16
CA ASP A 11 5.87 -5.46 13.50
C ASP A 11 4.72 -5.86 14.44
N THR A 12 5.02 -6.73 15.40
CA THR A 12 4.04 -7.24 16.38
C THR A 12 3.69 -6.23 17.47
N ALA A 13 4.42 -5.12 17.58
CA ALA A 13 4.07 -4.02 18.48
C ALA A 13 2.94 -3.14 17.90
N ILE A 14 2.67 -3.24 16.59
CA ILE A 14 1.66 -2.43 15.90
C ILE A 14 0.40 -3.26 15.67
N ILE A 15 -0.74 -2.79 16.20
CA ILE A 15 -2.04 -3.43 15.97
C ILE A 15 -2.74 -2.75 14.79
N LEU A 16 -2.80 -3.46 13.66
CA LEU A 16 -3.56 -3.01 12.49
C LEU A 16 -5.04 -3.34 12.65
N MET A 17 -5.84 -2.29 12.87
CA MET A 17 -7.30 -2.40 12.91
C MET A 17 -7.89 -2.46 11.49
N PRO A 18 -9.13 -2.95 11.32
CA PRO A 18 -9.78 -3.00 10.02
C PRO A 18 -9.82 -1.65 9.29
N GLU A 19 -9.93 -0.52 10.00
CA GLU A 19 -9.92 0.81 9.36
C GLU A 19 -8.57 1.14 8.73
N HIS A 20 -7.46 0.74 9.37
CA HIS A 20 -6.12 0.96 8.83
C HIS A 20 -5.95 0.21 7.50
N ILE A 21 -6.38 -1.04 7.45
CA ILE A 21 -6.32 -1.89 6.24
C ILE A 21 -7.13 -1.25 5.11
N LYS A 22 -8.37 -0.83 5.40
CA LYS A 22 -9.23 -0.15 4.42
C LYS A 22 -8.58 1.11 3.86
N ASN A 23 -7.98 1.92 4.73
CA ASN A 23 -7.29 3.14 4.30
C ASN A 23 -6.08 2.84 3.42
N MET A 24 -5.23 1.88 3.79
CA MET A 24 -4.06 1.50 2.99
C MET A 24 -4.46 0.97 1.61
N VAL A 25 -5.51 0.14 1.54
CA VAL A 25 -6.06 -0.36 0.27
C VAL A 25 -6.60 0.80 -0.59
N LEU A 26 -7.37 1.71 0.00
CA LEU A 26 -7.89 2.87 -0.72
C LEU A 26 -6.76 3.74 -1.28
N GLN A 27 -5.73 4.04 -0.48
CA GLN A 27 -4.58 4.81 -0.94
C GLN A 27 -3.83 4.10 -2.07
N MET A 28 -3.68 2.78 -2.02
CA MET A 28 -3.08 1.99 -3.10
C MET A 28 -3.92 2.07 -4.39
N LEU A 29 -5.24 1.95 -4.30
CA LEU A 29 -6.14 2.02 -5.45
C LEU A 29 -6.15 3.42 -6.08
N LEU A 30 -6.15 4.49 -5.27
CA LEU A 30 -6.04 5.87 -5.77
C LEU A 30 -4.71 6.12 -6.47
N GLY A 31 -3.60 5.62 -5.91
CA GLY A 31 -2.30 5.68 -6.56
C GLY A 31 -2.28 4.91 -7.89
N LEU A 32 -2.89 3.73 -7.93
CA LEU A 32 -2.99 2.92 -9.15
C LEU A 32 -3.85 3.59 -10.22
N GLU A 33 -4.99 4.15 -9.83
CA GLU A 33 -5.86 4.94 -10.71
C GLU A 33 -5.08 6.11 -11.31
N TYR A 34 -4.35 6.87 -10.48
CA TYR A 34 -3.51 7.95 -10.95
C TYR A 34 -2.50 7.46 -11.99
N LEU A 35 -1.79 6.36 -11.74
CA LEU A 35 -0.83 5.80 -12.71
C LEU A 35 -1.50 5.38 -14.02
N HIS A 36 -2.67 4.74 -13.95
CA HIS A 36 -3.42 4.31 -15.12
C HIS A 36 -3.94 5.49 -15.96
N LEU A 37 -4.37 6.58 -15.32
CA LEU A 37 -4.72 7.84 -16.01
C LEU A 37 -3.53 8.45 -16.77
N HIS A 38 -2.30 8.16 -16.34
CA HIS A 38 -1.07 8.64 -16.97
C HIS A 38 -0.38 7.58 -17.83
N TRP A 39 -1.10 6.50 -18.21
CA TRP A 39 -0.57 5.42 -19.05
C TRP A 39 0.66 4.70 -18.46
N VAL A 40 0.83 4.77 -17.14
CA VAL A 40 1.88 4.05 -16.42
C VAL A 40 1.29 2.76 -15.87
N LEU A 41 1.84 1.62 -16.31
CA LEU A 41 1.48 0.33 -15.75
C LEU A 41 2.31 0.06 -14.49
N HIS A 42 1.64 -0.03 -13.34
CA HIS A 42 2.30 -0.45 -12.10
C HIS A 42 2.62 -1.95 -12.17
N ARG A 43 3.89 -2.30 -12.36
CA ARG A 43 4.37 -3.69 -12.35
C ARG A 43 5.23 -3.94 -11.13
N VAL A 44 4.82 -4.86 -10.28
CA VAL A 44 5.68 -5.42 -9.23
C VAL A 44 6.38 -6.64 -9.84
N SER A 45 7.68 -6.53 -10.07
CA SER A 45 8.51 -7.71 -10.37
C SER A 45 8.65 -8.53 -9.09
N PRO A 46 8.54 -9.87 -9.15
CA PRO A 46 9.06 -10.72 -8.10
C PRO A 46 10.59 -10.56 -7.95
#